data_AF-A0AAJ0H733-F1
#
_entry.id   AF-A0AAJ0H733-F1
#
_cell.length_a   1.000
_cell.length_b   1.000
_cell.length_c   1.000
_cell.angle_alpha   90.00
_cell.angle_beta   90.00
_cell.angle_gamma   90.00
#
_symmetry.space_group_name_H-M   'P 1'
#
loop_
_entity.id
_entity.type
_entity.pdbx_description
1 polymer ?
#
loop_
_entity_poly.entity_id
_entity_poly.type
_entity_poly.pdbx_seq_one_letter_code
_entity_poly.pdbx_strand_id
1 'polypeptide(L)'
;MGFGVGYQGGTRRRLHVARSNCCNDSMPISKEVTLLRGEAARLFEYPSHAAMVVQDKMAANTNTVHQLLGGLRDALAPEGQREAESFGQAKRSHLESGGDLSNGTPPSIYARKVRIGNLSRRGFRVLPPAAYRPCHVGHYGRPLWTGVCQIP
;
A
#
# COMPACT_ATOMS: atom_id res chain seq x y z
N MET A 1 27.21 -19.51 -6.28
CA MET A 1 27.01 -18.14 -5.74
C MET A 1 25.51 -17.94 -5.52
N GLY A 2 25.04 -18.13 -4.28
CA GLY A 2 23.62 -17.97 -3.96
C GLY A 2 23.28 -16.50 -3.83
N PHE A 3 22.47 -15.96 -4.76
CA PHE A 3 21.81 -14.68 -4.55
C PHE A 3 20.73 -14.91 -3.49
N GLY A 4 21.13 -14.83 -2.21
CA GLY A 4 20.17 -14.66 -1.13
C GLY A 4 19.38 -13.39 -1.44
N VAL A 5 18.08 -13.52 -1.70
CA VAL A 5 17.18 -12.38 -1.90
C VAL A 5 16.98 -11.73 -0.53
N GLY A 6 18.05 -11.04 -0.10
CA GLY A 6 18.22 -10.46 1.21
C GLY A 6 17.18 -9.40 1.42
N TYR A 7 16.38 -9.63 2.45
CA TYR A 7 15.33 -8.80 3.03
C TYR A 7 15.88 -7.45 3.55
N GLN A 8 16.62 -6.68 2.75
CA GLN A 8 17.23 -5.42 3.22
C GLN A 8 16.22 -4.26 3.18
N GLY A 9 16.15 -3.49 4.26
CA GLY A 9 15.22 -2.36 4.37
C GLY A 9 15.47 -1.27 3.32
N GLY A 10 16.74 -1.07 2.95
CA GLY A 10 17.17 -0.15 1.90
C GLY A 10 16.56 -0.47 0.54
N THR A 11 16.42 -1.75 0.18
CA THR A 11 15.79 -2.18 -1.08
C THR A 11 14.31 -1.83 -1.12
N ARG A 12 13.58 -2.05 -0.01
CA ARG A 12 12.17 -1.67 0.10
C ARG A 12 11.95 -0.17 0.02
N ARG A 13 12.81 0.61 0.69
CA ARG A 13 12.76 2.08 0.63
C ARG A 13 12.99 2.57 -0.80
N ARG A 14 14.04 2.08 -1.47
CA ARG A 14 14.34 2.45 -2.87
C ARG A 14 13.18 2.10 -3.81
N LEU A 15 12.61 0.91 -3.68
CA LEU A 15 11.45 0.50 -4.47
C LEU A 15 10.23 1.38 -4.20
N HIS A 16 9.95 1.73 -2.94
CA HIS A 16 8.84 2.62 -2.61
C HIS A 16 9.04 4.02 -3.22
N VAL A 17 10.22 4.61 -3.06
CA VAL A 17 10.53 5.93 -3.63
C VAL A 17 10.44 5.91 -5.16
N ALA A 18 11.04 4.91 -5.80
CA ALA A 18 10.98 4.76 -7.25
C ALA A 18 9.55 4.55 -7.76
N ARG A 19 8.73 3.79 -7.02
CA ARG A 19 7.32 3.55 -7.38
C ARG A 19 6.46 4.80 -7.19
N SER A 20 6.65 5.53 -6.10
CA SER A 20 5.89 6.77 -5.86
C SER A 20 6.24 7.87 -6.86
N ASN A 21 7.49 7.87 -7.36
CA ASN A 21 8.00 8.87 -8.31
C ASN A 21 7.96 8.39 -9.78
N CYS A 22 7.24 7.31 -10.11
CA CYS A 22 7.31 6.71 -11.45
C CYS A 22 6.71 7.59 -12.56
N CYS A 23 5.91 8.60 -12.22
CA CYS A 23 5.17 9.44 -13.15
C CYS A 23 5.39 10.94 -12.88
N ASN A 24 6.63 11.36 -12.66
CA ASN A 24 6.93 12.78 -12.38
C ASN A 24 6.53 13.71 -13.54
N ASP A 25 6.65 13.22 -14.78
CA ASP A 25 6.24 13.96 -15.98
C ASP A 25 4.72 14.19 -16.05
N SER A 26 3.93 13.42 -15.28
CA SER A 26 2.46 13.59 -15.20
C SER A 26 2.02 14.74 -14.29
N MET A 27 2.94 15.30 -13.48
CA MET A 27 2.63 16.44 -12.61
C MET A 27 2.11 17.67 -13.37
N PRO A 28 2.77 18.17 -14.45
CA PRO A 28 2.26 19.29 -15.22
C PRO A 28 0.90 18.99 -15.86
N ILE A 29 0.73 17.78 -16.42
CA ILE A 29 -0.54 17.34 -17.02
C ILE A 29 -1.66 17.32 -15.98
N SER A 30 -1.40 16.80 -14.78
CA SER A 30 -2.40 16.77 -13.70
C SER A 30 -2.83 18.18 -13.27
N LYS A 31 -1.91 19.14 -13.30
CA LYS A 31 -2.22 20.54 -12.99
C LYS A 31 -3.11 21.14 -14.07
N GLU A 32 -2.75 20.96 -15.34
CA GLU A 32 -3.53 21.43 -16.48
C GLU A 32 -4.95 20.83 -16.50
N VAL A 33 -5.05 19.50 -16.34
CA VAL A 33 -6.34 18.80 -16.26
C VAL A 33 -7.21 19.33 -15.10
N THR A 34 -6.61 19.69 -13.96
CA THR A 34 -7.37 20.26 -12.83
C THR A 34 -7.93 21.64 -13.17
N LEU A 35 -7.16 22.48 -13.87
CA LEU A 35 -7.62 23.79 -14.32
C LEU A 35 -8.72 23.68 -15.37
N LEU A 36 -8.52 22.85 -16.40
CA LEU A 36 -9.51 22.61 -17.45
C LEU A 36 -10.82 22.03 -16.89
N ARG A 37 -10.74 21.13 -15.91
CA ARG A 37 -11.92 20.62 -15.18
C ARG A 37 -12.64 21.72 -14.41
N GLY A 38 -11.90 22.65 -13.81
CA GLY A 38 -12.45 23.82 -13.12
C GLY A 38 -13.13 24.80 -14.09
N GLU A 39 -12.57 25.00 -15.27
CA GLU A 39 -13.16 25.82 -16.34
C GLU A 39 -14.44 25.18 -16.88
N ALA A 40 -14.41 23.89 -17.19
CA ALA A 40 -15.59 23.15 -17.65
C ALA A 40 -16.75 23.23 -16.65
N ALA A 41 -16.47 23.07 -15.35
CA ALA A 41 -17.50 23.19 -14.32
C ALA A 41 -18.17 24.57 -14.30
N ARG A 42 -17.39 25.65 -14.50
CA ARG A 42 -17.93 27.02 -14.58
C ARG A 42 -18.81 27.25 -15.81
N LEU A 43 -18.48 26.63 -16.95
CA LEU A 43 -19.31 26.69 -18.16
C LEU A 43 -20.68 26.04 -17.94
N PHE A 44 -20.73 24.97 -17.16
CA PHE A 44 -21.97 24.29 -16.77
C PHE A 44 -22.60 24.86 -15.49
N GLU A 45 -22.15 26.02 -15.02
CA GLU A 45 -22.67 26.72 -13.82
C GLU A 45 -22.53 25.94 -12.50
N TYR A 46 -21.63 24.96 -12.44
CA TYR A 46 -21.32 24.25 -11.19
C TYR A 46 -20.23 24.97 -10.37
N PRO A 47 -20.32 24.94 -9.03
CA PRO A 47 -19.33 25.56 -8.16
C PRO A 47 -17.96 24.84 -8.21
N SER A 48 -17.95 23.56 -8.55
CA SER A 48 -16.73 22.77 -8.73
C SER A 48 -16.98 21.58 -9.63
N HIS A 49 -15.90 21.06 -10.24
CA HIS A 49 -15.96 19.82 -11.01
C HIS A 49 -16.42 18.63 -10.14
N ALA A 50 -16.14 18.66 -8.83
CA ALA A 50 -16.61 17.63 -7.91
C ALA A 50 -18.15 17.66 -7.78
N ALA A 51 -18.74 18.84 -7.65
CA ALA A 51 -20.20 18.99 -7.59
C ALA A 51 -20.88 18.49 -8.88
N MET A 52 -20.30 18.83 -10.04
CA MET A 52 -20.76 18.35 -11.35
C MET A 52 -20.78 16.82 -11.45
N VAL A 53 -19.72 16.15 -10.95
CA VAL A 53 -19.61 14.68 -11.04
C VAL A 53 -20.42 13.94 -9.97
N VAL A 54 -20.59 14.54 -8.79
CA VAL A 54 -21.26 13.87 -7.66
C VAL A 54 -22.78 13.91 -7.78
N GLN A 55 -23.34 14.85 -8.54
CA GLN A 55 -24.79 14.95 -8.75
C GLN A 55 -25.40 13.65 -9.31
N ASP A 56 -24.72 13.00 -10.25
CA ASP A 56 -25.19 11.74 -10.87
C ASP A 56 -24.86 10.49 -10.03
N LYS A 57 -24.21 10.67 -8.87
CA LYS A 57 -23.79 9.56 -8.00
C LYS A 57 -24.71 9.47 -6.79
N MET A 58 -24.71 8.29 -6.15
CA MET A 58 -25.50 8.04 -4.94
C MET A 58 -25.27 9.05 -3.80
N ALA A 59 -24.08 9.66 -3.72
CA ALA A 59 -23.78 10.64 -2.69
C ALA A 59 -24.53 11.98 -2.89
N ALA A 60 -25.00 12.26 -4.12
CA ALA A 60 -25.77 13.43 -4.60
C ALA A 60 -25.13 14.82 -4.39
N ASN A 61 -24.42 15.03 -3.29
CA ASN A 61 -23.78 16.28 -2.92
C ASN A 61 -22.36 16.05 -2.37
N THR A 62 -21.47 17.02 -2.60
CA THR A 62 -20.10 17.00 -2.07
C THR A 62 -20.08 17.01 -0.54
N ASN A 63 -21.04 17.69 0.10
CA ASN A 63 -21.13 17.72 1.57
C ASN A 63 -21.35 16.33 2.17
N THR A 64 -22.19 15.51 1.55
CA THR A 64 -22.41 14.11 1.96
C THR A 64 -21.11 13.30 1.89
N VAL A 65 -20.32 13.52 0.83
CA VAL A 65 -19.00 12.87 0.69
C VAL A 65 -18.03 13.33 1.79
N HIS A 66 -17.99 14.64 2.08
CA HIS A 66 -17.14 15.18 3.14
C HIS A 66 -17.54 14.64 4.53
N GLN A 67 -18.83 14.56 4.83
CA GLN A 67 -19.33 14.01 6.07
C GLN A 67 -19.02 12.52 6.20
N LEU A 68 -19.22 11.73 5.14
CA LEU A 68 -18.90 10.31 5.12
C LEU A 68 -17.41 10.06 5.38
N LEU A 69 -16.53 10.72 4.61
CA LEU A 69 -15.08 10.55 4.76
C LEU A 69 -14.57 11.10 6.09
N GLY A 70 -15.13 12.20 6.58
CA GLY A 70 -14.82 12.76 7.90
C GLY A 70 -15.20 11.80 9.03
N GLY A 71 -16.44 11.29 9.02
CA GLY A 71 -16.91 10.32 9.99
C GLY A 71 -16.10 9.01 9.96
N LEU A 72 -15.76 8.51 8.78
CA LEU A 72 -14.89 7.34 8.62
C LEU A 72 -13.49 7.58 9.20
N ARG A 73 -12.89 8.74 8.92
CA ARG A 73 -11.59 9.11 9.48
C ARG A 73 -11.64 9.15 11.00
N ASP A 74 -12.64 9.82 11.57
CA ASP A 74 -12.73 10.01 13.02
C ASP A 74 -13.03 8.69 13.75
N ALA A 75 -13.85 7.82 13.15
CA ALA A 75 -14.12 6.48 13.68
C ALA A 75 -12.89 5.55 13.62
N LEU A 76 -12.09 5.64 12.56
CA LEU A 76 -10.93 4.76 12.34
C LEU A 76 -9.63 5.29 12.95
N ALA A 77 -9.53 6.59 13.23
CA ALA A 77 -8.36 7.22 13.83
C ALA A 77 -7.85 6.52 15.12
N PRO A 78 -8.69 6.20 16.12
CA PRO A 78 -8.20 5.58 17.36
C PRO A 78 -7.67 4.16 17.16
N GLU A 79 -8.28 3.39 16.26
CA GLU A 79 -7.79 2.05 15.90
C GLU A 79 -6.51 2.15 15.06
N GLY A 80 -6.46 3.09 14.12
CA GLY A 80 -5.27 3.36 13.31
C GLY A 80 -4.06 3.74 14.16
N GLN A 81 -4.26 4.50 15.24
CA GLN A 81 -3.20 4.84 16.20
C GLN A 81 -2.71 3.58 16.95
N ARG A 82 -3.62 2.73 17.42
CA ARG A 82 -3.27 1.46 18.09
C ARG A 82 -2.51 0.51 17.16
N GLU A 83 -2.94 0.39 15.90
CA GLU A 83 -2.23 -0.38 14.90
C GLU A 83 -0.84 0.19 14.60
N ALA A 84 -0.73 1.52 14.48
CA ALA A 84 0.55 2.19 14.25
C ALA A 84 1.54 1.95 15.40
N GLU A 85 1.08 2.00 16.65
CA GLU A 85 1.88 1.70 17.84
C GLU A 85 2.34 0.23 17.86
N SER A 86 1.43 -0.71 17.59
CA SER A 86 1.76 -2.13 17.42
C SER A 86 2.77 -2.36 16.30
N PHE A 87 2.65 -1.61 15.20
CA PHE A 87 3.64 -1.64 14.12
C PHE A 87 5.00 -1.13 14.55
N GLY A 88 5.04 -0.05 15.35
CA GLY A 88 6.24 0.50 15.96
C GLY A 88 6.92 -0.49 16.90
N GLN A 89 6.18 -1.12 17.80
CA GLN A 89 6.71 -2.11 18.75
C GLN A 89 7.36 -3.29 18.02
N ALA A 90 6.66 -3.94 17.10
CA ALA A 90 7.24 -5.06 16.38
C ALA A 90 8.29 -4.64 15.33
N LYS A 91 8.44 -3.33 15.02
CA LYS A 91 9.65 -2.84 14.34
C LYS A 91 10.84 -2.85 15.31
N ARG A 92 10.68 -2.39 16.56
CA ARG A 92 11.74 -2.44 17.58
C ARG A 92 12.20 -3.87 17.84
N SER A 93 11.28 -4.81 18.04
CA SER A 93 11.63 -6.22 18.24
C SER A 93 12.38 -6.84 17.05
N HIS A 94 12.05 -6.42 15.82
CA HIS A 94 12.79 -6.85 14.63
C HIS A 94 14.21 -6.27 14.58
N LEU A 95 14.42 -5.04 15.05
CA LEU A 95 15.76 -4.45 15.15
C LEU A 95 16.59 -5.14 16.24
N GLU A 96 15.98 -5.42 17.39
CA GLU A 96 16.62 -6.15 18.51
C GLU A 96 17.05 -7.57 18.10
N SER A 97 16.29 -8.23 17.23
CA SER A 97 16.60 -9.58 16.72
C SER A 97 17.69 -9.60 15.63
N GLY A 98 18.45 -8.51 15.46
CA GLY A 98 19.50 -8.38 14.44
C GLY A 98 19.01 -7.93 13.06
N GLY A 99 17.81 -7.35 12.98
CA GLY A 99 17.27 -6.79 11.76
C GLY A 99 17.85 -5.42 11.42
N ASP A 100 18.02 -5.15 10.12
CA ASP A 100 18.63 -3.91 9.61
C ASP A 100 17.79 -2.64 9.92
N LEU A 101 18.46 -1.56 10.36
CA LEU A 101 17.92 -0.21 10.60
C LEU A 101 17.46 0.49 9.31
N SER A 102 17.96 0.06 8.14
CA SER A 102 17.58 0.59 6.83
C SER A 102 16.10 0.40 6.49
N ASN A 103 15.36 -0.33 7.33
CA ASN A 103 13.91 -0.39 7.36
C ASN A 103 13.32 0.99 7.71
N GLY A 104 13.34 1.91 6.74
CA GLY A 104 12.56 3.13 6.80
C GLY A 104 11.08 2.78 7.01
N THR A 105 10.44 3.44 7.98
CA THR A 105 8.97 3.55 8.00
C THR A 105 8.61 4.83 7.21
N PRO A 106 7.46 4.98 6.53
CA PRO A 106 6.14 4.41 6.91
C PRO A 106 5.44 3.30 6.05
N PRO A 107 5.23 3.35 4.71
CA PRO A 107 4.32 2.39 4.04
C PRO A 107 4.82 0.96 3.80
N SER A 108 6.13 0.74 3.65
CA SER A 108 6.67 -0.57 3.25
C SER A 108 6.60 -1.64 4.35
N ILE A 109 6.59 -1.21 5.62
CA ILE A 109 6.34 -2.09 6.78
C ILE A 109 4.85 -2.40 6.87
N TYR A 110 3.98 -1.40 6.68
CA TYR A 110 2.52 -1.54 6.68
C TYR A 110 2.06 -2.58 5.66
N ALA A 111 2.46 -2.46 4.40
CA ALA A 111 2.04 -3.38 3.34
C ALA A 111 2.45 -4.84 3.62
N ARG A 112 3.62 -5.07 4.25
CA ARG A 112 4.06 -6.42 4.63
C ARG A 112 3.26 -6.95 5.82
N LYS A 113 3.07 -6.16 6.88
CA LYS A 113 2.35 -6.62 8.07
C LYS A 113 0.86 -6.79 7.81
N VAL A 114 0.23 -5.90 7.03
CA VAL A 114 -1.14 -6.09 6.57
C VAL A 114 -1.25 -7.37 5.74
N ARG A 115 -0.26 -7.67 4.88
CA ARG A 115 -0.21 -8.95 4.17
C ARG A 115 -0.09 -10.13 5.13
N ILE A 116 0.82 -10.09 6.11
CA ILE A 116 1.00 -11.16 7.10
C ILE A 116 -0.25 -11.34 7.97
N GLY A 117 -0.84 -10.24 8.43
CA GLY A 117 -2.07 -10.22 9.23
C GLY A 117 -3.27 -10.77 8.44
N ASN A 118 -3.41 -10.38 7.17
CA ASN A 118 -4.45 -10.90 6.28
C ASN A 118 -4.24 -12.38 5.95
N LEU A 119 -3.00 -12.84 5.77
CA LEU A 119 -2.70 -14.26 5.58
C LEU A 119 -3.03 -15.06 6.85
N SER A 120 -2.65 -14.56 8.02
CA SER A 120 -2.95 -15.19 9.31
C SER A 120 -4.45 -15.26 9.59
N ARG A 121 -5.22 -14.21 9.24
CA ARG A 121 -6.69 -14.21 9.35
C ARG A 121 -7.37 -15.19 8.39
N ARG A 122 -6.72 -15.54 7.27
CA ARG A 122 -7.19 -16.56 6.31
C ARG A 122 -6.66 -17.97 6.62
N GLY A 123 -6.05 -18.19 7.78
CA GLY A 123 -5.50 -19.50 8.17
C GLY A 123 -4.18 -19.88 7.48
N PHE A 124 -3.57 -18.98 6.70
CA PHE A 124 -2.28 -19.22 6.05
C PHE A 124 -1.12 -18.85 6.99
N ARG A 125 -0.29 -19.84 7.33
CA ARG A 125 0.96 -19.62 8.07
C ARG A 125 2.04 -19.12 7.14
N VAL A 126 2.64 -17.97 7.48
CA VAL A 126 3.88 -17.54 6.83
C VAL A 126 5.01 -18.37 7.41
N LEU A 127 5.59 -19.27 6.60
CA LEU A 127 6.70 -20.10 7.01
C LEU A 127 7.94 -19.24 7.35
N PRO A 128 8.67 -19.56 8.43
CA PRO A 128 9.90 -18.87 8.76
C PRO A 128 10.95 -19.07 7.64
N PRO A 129 11.92 -18.15 7.48
CA PRO A 129 12.96 -18.27 6.45
C PRO A 129 13.71 -19.61 6.48
N ALA A 130 13.84 -20.21 7.67
CA ALA A 130 14.48 -21.50 7.89
C ALA A 130 13.70 -22.71 7.33
N ALA A 131 12.42 -22.54 6.97
CA ALA A 131 11.59 -23.61 6.42
C ALA A 131 11.55 -23.62 4.88
N TYR A 132 12.21 -22.65 4.22
CA TYR A 132 12.42 -22.71 2.77
C TYR A 132 13.47 -23.79 2.48
N ARG A 133 13.01 -25.00 2.15
CA ARG A 133 13.90 -25.98 1.50
C ARG A 133 14.36 -25.38 0.17
N PRO A 134 15.66 -25.40 -0.17
CA PRO A 134 16.09 -25.02 -1.49
C PRO A 134 15.46 -25.98 -2.49
N CYS A 135 14.46 -25.51 -3.24
CA CYS A 135 13.94 -26.25 -4.37
C CYS A 135 15.08 -26.39 -5.37
N HIS A 136 15.46 -27.62 -5.71
CA HIS A 136 16.42 -27.89 -6.77
C HIS A 136 16.01 -27.10 -8.02
N VAL A 137 16.92 -26.24 -8.49
CA VAL A 137 16.75 -25.46 -9.71
C VAL A 137 16.76 -26.44 -10.88
N GLY A 138 15.58 -26.85 -11.32
CA GLY A 138 15.41 -27.50 -12.62
C GLY A 138 15.76 -26.51 -13.71
N HIS A 139 16.67 -26.91 -14.60
CA HIS A 139 16.96 -26.20 -15.83
C HIS A 139 15.67 -25.97 -16.64
N TYR A 140 15.64 -24.86 -17.37
CA TYR A 140 14.58 -24.35 -18.25
C TYR A 140 13.61 -23.35 -17.62
N GLY A 141 13.89 -22.08 -17.92
CA GLY A 141 13.16 -20.92 -17.46
C GLY A 141 11.79 -20.80 -18.12
N ARG A 142 10.76 -20.86 -17.27
CA ARG A 142 9.59 -19.96 -17.19
C ARG A 142 8.60 -20.57 -16.19
N PRO A 143 8.27 -19.91 -15.06
CA PRO A 143 7.07 -20.25 -14.32
C PRO A 143 5.96 -19.27 -14.66
N LEU A 144 5.01 -19.77 -15.45
CA LEU A 144 3.61 -19.39 -15.35
C LEU A 144 3.16 -19.52 -13.89
N TRP A 145 2.23 -18.67 -13.50
CA TRP A 145 1.49 -18.72 -12.25
C TRP A 145 1.24 -20.16 -11.75
N THR A 146 1.88 -20.56 -10.66
CA THR A 146 1.35 -21.60 -9.79
C THR A 146 1.71 -21.27 -8.36
N GLY A 147 0.69 -20.92 -7.57
CA GLY A 147 0.80 -20.89 -6.13
C GLY A 147 1.18 -22.27 -5.60
N VAL A 148 1.99 -22.29 -4.56
CA VAL A 148 2.14 -23.47 -3.70
C VAL A 148 1.51 -23.10 -2.37
N CYS A 149 0.19 -23.23 -2.33
CA CYS A 149 -0.52 -23.53 -1.10
C CYS A 149 -0.20 -25.00 -0.79
N GLN A 150 0.67 -25.27 0.18
CA GLN A 150 0.59 -26.55 0.88
C GLN A 150 -0.50 -26.38 1.94
N ILE A 151 -1.69 -26.87 1.59
CA ILE A 151 -2.81 -27.13 2.50
C ILE A 151 -2.52 -28.48 3.18
N PRO A 152 -2.88 -28.70 4.46
CA PRO A 152 -2.97 -30.06 4.99
C PRO A 152 -3.93 -30.94 4.17
#